data_AF-A0A455UB74-F1
#
_entry.id   AF-A0A455UB74-F1
#
_cell.length_a   1.000
_cell.length_b   1.000
_cell.length_c   1.000
_cell.angle_alpha   90.00
_cell.angle_beta   90.00
_cell.angle_gamma   90.00
#
_symmetry.space_group_name_H-M   'P 1'
#
loop_
_entity.id
_entity.type
_entity.pdbx_description
1 polymer ?
#
loop_
_entity_poly.entity_id
_entity_poly.type
_entity_poly.pdbx_seq_one_letter_code
_entity_poly.pdbx_strand_id
1 'polypeptide(L)'
;MPSERTSEEQAIHQALHKAQADAKPQDNAQMFANRLIKNQKRLKKWLKQSGETSYRVYDADMPEYALAVDRYGDRVHVQEYAAPSSINPAQAQKRLYDALEVMPEALGVDASKIYIKRRERQTGNAQYQKRAASGERFEVQEGNARLWVNLRDYLDTGLFLDHRPVRRMLGEMAIGKRFLNLFVTLLRQRYRRR
;
A
#
# COMPACT_ATOMS: atom_id res chain seq x y z
N MET A 1 6.34 5.21 40.16
CA MET A 1 5.00 4.60 40.04
C MET A 1 4.20 5.37 38.98
N PRO A 2 4.09 4.88 37.73
CA PRO A 2 3.24 5.49 36.71
C PRO A 2 2.08 4.55 36.33
N SER A 3 0.87 4.73 36.86
CA SER A 3 -0.27 3.87 36.48
C SER A 3 -1.65 4.53 36.40
N GLU A 4 -1.76 5.86 36.38
CA GLU A 4 -3.08 6.53 36.32
C GLU A 4 -3.38 7.27 35.01
N ARG A 5 -2.42 7.41 34.08
CA ARG A 5 -2.64 8.12 32.80
C ARG A 5 -3.31 7.27 31.70
N THR A 6 -3.61 6.00 31.94
CA THR A 6 -3.98 5.04 30.89
C THR A 6 -5.48 4.87 30.68
N SER A 7 -6.34 5.18 31.64
CA SER A 7 -7.80 4.91 31.54
C SER A 7 -8.56 6.02 30.79
N GLU A 8 -8.27 7.28 31.09
CA GLU A 8 -8.90 8.43 30.42
C GLU A 8 -8.43 8.57 28.98
N GLU A 9 -7.14 8.39 28.70
CA GLU A 9 -6.60 8.42 27.34
C GLU A 9 -7.23 7.31 26.46
N GLN A 10 -7.45 6.12 27.02
CA GLN A 10 -8.13 5.03 26.33
C GLN A 10 -9.61 5.34 26.07
N ALA A 11 -10.32 5.89 27.05
CA ALA A 11 -11.72 6.28 26.89
C ALA A 11 -11.88 7.40 25.84
N ILE A 12 -10.98 8.38 25.83
CA ILE A 12 -10.94 9.46 24.83
C ILE A 12 -10.66 8.87 23.44
N HIS A 13 -9.66 8.00 23.31
CA HIS A 13 -9.34 7.34 22.04
C HIS A 13 -10.52 6.51 21.52
N GLN A 14 -11.21 5.79 22.41
CA GLN A 14 -12.36 4.97 22.07
C GLN A 14 -13.59 5.82 21.69
N ALA A 15 -13.81 6.94 22.38
CA ALA A 15 -14.85 7.91 22.04
C ALA A 15 -14.58 8.61 20.70
N LEU A 16 -13.32 8.96 20.41
CA LEU A 16 -12.89 9.53 19.12
C LEU A 16 -13.11 8.54 17.99
N HIS A 17 -12.72 7.28 18.18
CA HIS A 17 -12.99 6.20 17.23
C HIS A 17 -14.48 6.01 16.97
N LYS A 18 -15.32 6.07 18.02
CA LYS A 18 -16.76 5.93 17.89
C LYS A 18 -17.38 7.11 17.13
N ALA A 19 -16.99 8.34 17.47
CA ALA A 19 -17.46 9.54 16.78
C ALA A 19 -17.03 9.57 15.29
N GLN A 20 -15.84 9.05 14.97
CA GLN A 20 -15.38 8.89 13.59
C GLN A 20 -16.14 7.79 12.85
N ALA A 21 -16.48 6.68 13.53
CA ALA A 21 -17.30 5.62 12.95
C ALA A 21 -18.75 6.07 12.64
N ASP A 22 -19.29 7.01 13.42
CA ASP A 22 -20.65 7.57 13.28
C ASP A 22 -20.73 8.74 12.28
N ALA A 23 -19.61 9.24 11.77
CA ALA A 23 -19.58 10.31 10.78
C ALA A 23 -20.25 9.89 9.45
N LYS A 24 -20.85 10.86 8.75
CA LYS A 24 -21.56 10.58 7.48
C LYS A 24 -20.59 10.02 6.44
N PRO A 25 -21.02 9.10 5.57
CA PRO A 25 -20.16 8.46 4.56
C PRO A 25 -19.38 9.46 3.68
N GLN A 26 -20.04 10.55 3.27
CA GLN A 26 -19.42 11.59 2.44
C GLN A 26 -18.33 12.37 3.20
N ASP A 27 -18.51 12.59 4.50
CA ASP A 27 -17.51 13.24 5.36
C ASP A 27 -16.28 12.33 5.53
N ASN A 28 -16.51 11.02 5.70
CA ASN A 28 -15.43 10.05 5.84
C ASN A 28 -14.59 9.91 4.56
N ALA A 29 -15.21 9.92 3.37
CA ALA A 29 -14.48 9.86 2.11
C ALA A 29 -13.60 11.09 1.91
N GLN A 30 -14.13 12.28 2.21
CA GLN A 30 -13.37 13.52 2.14
C GLN A 30 -12.21 13.55 3.15
N MET A 31 -12.42 13.04 4.37
CA MET A 31 -11.34 12.90 5.35
C MET A 31 -10.21 12.00 4.84
N PHE A 32 -10.56 10.89 4.19
CA PHE A 32 -9.59 10.00 3.56
C PHE A 32 -8.80 10.70 2.44
N ALA A 33 -9.49 11.41 1.54
CA ALA A 33 -8.84 12.22 0.50
C ALA A 33 -7.85 13.24 1.08
N ASN A 34 -8.28 13.97 2.11
CA ASN A 34 -7.44 14.93 2.83
C ASN A 34 -6.20 14.26 3.45
N ARG A 35 -6.37 13.04 3.99
CA ARG A 35 -5.26 12.26 4.54
C ARG A 35 -4.26 11.87 3.46
N LEU A 36 -4.72 11.41 2.30
CA LEU A 36 -3.84 11.11 1.14
C LEU A 36 -3.05 12.34 0.69
N ILE A 37 -3.72 13.50 0.56
CA ILE A 37 -3.07 14.76 0.18
C ILE A 37 -2.00 15.16 1.21
N LYS A 38 -2.30 15.04 2.50
CA LYS A 38 -1.35 15.34 3.58
C LYS A 38 -0.14 14.40 3.54
N ASN A 39 -0.36 13.11 3.33
CA ASN A 39 0.72 12.13 3.23
C ASN A 39 1.62 12.42 2.01
N GLN A 40 1.05 12.74 0.85
CA GLN A 40 1.83 13.14 -0.33
C GLN A 40 2.68 14.39 -0.07
N LYS A 41 2.11 15.41 0.59
CA LYS A 41 2.87 16.61 0.99
C LYS A 41 4.06 16.28 1.88
N ARG A 42 3.87 15.38 2.86
CA ARG A 42 4.95 14.92 3.76
C ARG A 42 6.05 14.16 2.99
N LEU A 43 5.67 13.33 2.02
CA LEU A 43 6.60 12.54 1.22
C LEU A 43 7.38 13.37 0.20
N LYS A 44 6.88 14.54 -0.22
CA LYS A 44 7.47 15.37 -1.29
C LYS A 44 8.97 15.63 -1.12
N LYS A 45 9.41 15.98 0.09
CA LYS A 45 10.84 16.23 0.37
C LYS A 45 11.67 14.96 0.19
N TRP A 46 11.22 13.85 0.75
CA TRP A 46 11.90 12.57 0.65
C TRP A 46 11.98 12.07 -0.78
N LEU A 47 10.88 12.15 -1.55
CA LEU A 47 10.84 11.73 -2.96
C LEU A 47 11.82 12.53 -3.82
N LYS A 48 11.90 13.85 -3.61
CA LYS A 48 12.86 14.70 -4.32
C LYS A 48 14.31 14.31 -4.01
N GLN A 49 14.60 13.92 -2.77
CA GLN A 49 15.94 13.54 -2.34
C GLN A 49 16.31 12.11 -2.77
N SER A 50 15.37 11.18 -2.72
CA SER A 50 15.60 9.77 -3.00
C SER A 50 15.52 9.42 -4.48
N GLY A 51 14.82 10.23 -5.28
CA GLY A 51 14.53 9.93 -6.68
C GLY A 51 13.55 8.76 -6.88
N GLU A 52 12.91 8.29 -5.81
CA GLU A 52 12.04 7.12 -5.86
C GLU A 52 10.69 7.44 -6.51
N THR A 53 10.28 6.56 -7.42
CA THR A 53 9.00 6.67 -8.13
C THR A 53 7.94 5.69 -7.61
N SER A 54 8.36 4.71 -6.80
CA SER A 54 7.48 3.71 -6.20
C SER A 54 7.52 3.79 -4.67
N TYR A 55 6.38 3.99 -4.01
CA TYR A 55 6.33 4.25 -2.57
C TYR A 55 4.93 4.08 -1.99
N ARG A 56 4.86 3.82 -0.67
CA ARG A 56 3.59 3.78 0.06
C ARG A 56 3.12 5.19 0.40
N VAL A 57 1.89 5.51 0.02
CA VAL A 57 1.22 6.79 0.29
C VAL A 57 0.42 6.72 1.59
N TYR A 58 -0.19 5.58 1.88
CA TYR A 58 -1.11 5.39 3.00
C TYR A 58 -1.00 3.96 3.51
N ASP A 59 -1.02 3.76 4.83
CA ASP A 59 -0.93 2.45 5.46
C ASP A 59 -1.84 2.37 6.68
N ALA A 60 -3.13 2.12 6.45
CA ALA A 60 -4.16 2.04 7.47
C ALA A 60 -4.12 3.20 8.48
N ASP A 61 -3.79 4.41 8.01
CA ASP A 61 -3.65 5.61 8.84
C ASP A 61 -4.95 6.01 9.56
N MET A 62 -6.11 5.53 9.07
CA MET A 62 -7.45 5.76 9.60
C MET A 62 -8.14 4.42 9.91
N PRO A 63 -8.79 4.28 11.08
CA PRO A 63 -9.46 3.04 11.50
C PRO A 63 -10.56 2.56 10.55
N GLU A 64 -11.26 3.51 9.92
CA GLU A 64 -12.37 3.24 9.01
C GLU A 64 -11.90 2.67 7.68
N TYR A 65 -10.63 2.91 7.32
CA TYR A 65 -10.02 2.58 6.05
C TYR A 65 -8.79 1.70 6.25
N ALA A 66 -9.04 0.41 6.41
CA ALA A 66 -8.03 -0.63 6.50
C ALA A 66 -7.40 -0.94 5.12
N LEU A 67 -6.82 0.09 4.50
CA LEU A 67 -6.21 0.04 3.17
C LEU A 67 -4.70 0.28 3.24
N ALA A 68 -3.96 -0.28 2.29
CA ALA A 68 -2.64 0.21 1.92
C ALA A 68 -2.72 0.77 0.50
N VAL A 69 -2.15 1.96 0.29
CA VAL A 69 -2.10 2.62 -1.02
C VAL A 69 -0.65 2.80 -1.42
N ASP A 70 -0.22 2.05 -2.43
CA ASP A 70 1.12 2.09 -2.99
C ASP A 70 1.09 2.75 -4.37
N ARG A 71 2.00 3.70 -4.62
CA ARG A 71 2.20 4.33 -5.92
C ARG A 71 3.36 3.67 -6.64
N TYR A 72 3.20 3.44 -7.94
CA TYR A 72 4.22 2.93 -8.85
C TYR A 72 4.23 3.83 -10.10
N GLY A 73 4.96 4.96 -10.03
CA GLY A 73 4.94 5.98 -11.08
C GLY A 73 3.57 6.65 -11.20
N ASP A 74 2.90 6.42 -12.34
CA ASP A 74 1.56 6.93 -12.67
C ASP A 74 0.43 5.96 -12.29
N ARG A 75 0.75 4.80 -11.71
CA ARG A 75 -0.21 3.78 -11.29
C ARG A 75 -0.32 3.72 -9.77
N VAL A 76 -1.50 3.31 -9.30
CA VAL A 76 -1.78 3.15 -7.88
C VAL A 76 -2.29 1.73 -7.63
N HIS A 77 -1.75 1.10 -6.60
CA HIS A 77 -2.17 -0.19 -6.09
C HIS A 77 -2.83 0.01 -4.73
N VAL A 78 -4.06 -0.45 -4.60
CA VAL A 78 -4.84 -0.42 -3.37
C VAL A 78 -5.00 -1.85 -2.87
N GLN A 79 -4.43 -2.12 -1.70
CA GLN A 79 -4.60 -3.39 -1.00
C GLN A 79 -5.55 -3.20 0.17
N GLU A 80 -6.62 -3.98 0.22
CA GLU A 80 -7.50 -4.01 1.39
C GLU A 80 -6.98 -5.04 2.40
N TYR A 81 -6.84 -4.63 3.66
CA TYR A 81 -6.59 -5.50 4.79
C TYR A 81 -7.89 -6.14 5.29
N ALA A 82 -7.78 -7.22 6.07
CA ALA A 82 -8.95 -7.79 6.71
C ALA A 82 -9.54 -6.78 7.70
N ALA A 83 -10.79 -6.38 7.48
CA ALA A 83 -11.51 -5.58 8.45
C ALA A 83 -11.60 -6.36 9.79
N PRO A 84 -11.50 -5.67 10.94
CA PRO A 84 -11.80 -6.28 12.24
C PRO A 84 -13.18 -6.95 12.23
N SER A 85 -13.34 -8.03 12.99
CA SER A 85 -14.62 -8.76 13.10
C SER A 85 -15.78 -7.90 13.61
N SER A 86 -15.48 -6.74 14.23
CA SER A 86 -16.45 -5.77 14.72
C SER A 86 -17.07 -4.89 13.62
N ILE A 87 -16.52 -4.90 12.40
CA ILE A 87 -17.04 -4.08 11.29
C ILE A 87 -17.97 -4.90 10.41
N ASN A 88 -19.16 -4.35 10.11
CA ASN A 88 -20.09 -4.97 9.18
C ASN A 88 -19.47 -5.05 7.77
N PRO A 89 -19.42 -6.23 7.12
CA PRO A 89 -18.84 -6.38 5.79
C PRO A 89 -19.45 -5.46 4.72
N ALA A 90 -20.75 -5.21 4.76
CA ALA A 90 -21.42 -4.30 3.82
C ALA A 90 -20.96 -2.84 4.03
N GLN A 91 -20.70 -2.46 5.29
CA GLN A 91 -20.17 -1.13 5.61
C GLN A 91 -18.71 -1.00 5.16
N ALA A 92 -17.88 -2.02 5.37
CA ALA A 92 -16.50 -2.05 4.87
C ALA A 92 -16.46 -1.95 3.34
N GLN A 93 -17.33 -2.71 2.66
CA GLN A 93 -17.46 -2.67 1.22
C GLN A 93 -17.88 -1.28 0.71
N LYS A 94 -18.82 -0.62 1.38
CA LYS A 94 -19.23 0.75 1.05
C LYS A 94 -18.08 1.73 1.21
N ARG A 95 -17.39 1.69 2.36
CA ARG A 95 -16.22 2.55 2.63
C ARG A 95 -15.11 2.35 1.59
N LEU A 96 -14.87 1.12 1.13
CA LEU A 96 -13.92 0.88 0.04
C LEU A 96 -14.34 1.62 -1.23
N TYR A 97 -15.60 1.55 -1.64
CA TYR A 97 -16.08 2.26 -2.83
C TYR A 97 -16.00 3.78 -2.67
N ASP A 98 -16.44 4.31 -1.52
CA ASP A 98 -16.35 5.73 -1.19
C ASP A 98 -14.88 6.22 -1.24
N ALA A 99 -13.93 5.42 -0.76
CA ALA A 99 -12.50 5.72 -0.86
C ALA A 99 -12.00 5.72 -2.31
N LEU A 100 -12.44 4.77 -3.13
CA LEU A 100 -12.02 4.66 -4.53
C LEU A 100 -12.55 5.80 -5.39
N GLU A 101 -13.72 6.34 -5.06
CA GLU A 101 -14.30 7.49 -5.75
C GLU A 101 -13.43 8.75 -5.60
N VAL A 102 -12.88 8.99 -4.40
CA VAL A 102 -12.09 10.20 -4.13
C VAL A 102 -10.59 10.05 -4.42
N MET A 103 -10.08 8.82 -4.59
CA MET A 103 -8.66 8.55 -4.82
C MET A 103 -8.06 9.21 -6.08
N PRO A 104 -8.70 9.16 -7.27
CA PRO A 104 -8.14 9.71 -8.50
C PRO A 104 -7.76 11.19 -8.35
N GLU A 105 -8.68 12.00 -7.83
CA GLU A 105 -8.46 13.43 -7.59
C GLU A 105 -7.41 13.65 -6.50
N ALA A 106 -7.53 12.96 -5.36
CA ALA A 106 -6.61 13.12 -4.25
C ALA A 106 -5.15 12.77 -4.60
N LEU A 107 -4.94 11.76 -5.45
CA LEU A 107 -3.61 11.28 -5.87
C LEU A 107 -3.11 11.90 -7.18
N GLY A 108 -3.98 12.61 -7.90
CA GLY A 108 -3.71 13.16 -9.22
C GLY A 108 -3.36 12.07 -10.23
N VAL A 109 -4.17 11.00 -10.27
CA VAL A 109 -4.00 9.87 -11.20
C VAL A 109 -5.30 9.58 -11.94
N ASP A 110 -5.19 9.01 -13.12
CA ASP A 110 -6.35 8.53 -13.87
C ASP A 110 -7.00 7.33 -13.15
N ALA A 111 -8.33 7.31 -13.07
CA ALA A 111 -9.06 6.24 -12.40
C ALA A 111 -8.78 4.85 -13.00
N SER A 112 -8.53 4.77 -14.32
CA SER A 112 -8.16 3.51 -15.00
C SER A 112 -6.80 2.95 -14.58
N LYS A 113 -5.98 3.76 -13.91
CA LYS A 113 -4.65 3.39 -13.39
C LYS A 113 -4.67 3.07 -11.89
N ILE A 114 -5.85 2.94 -11.30
CA ILE A 114 -6.04 2.44 -9.93
C ILE A 114 -6.38 0.95 -9.99
N TYR A 115 -5.56 0.14 -9.32
CA TYR A 115 -5.65 -1.31 -9.29
C TYR A 115 -5.94 -1.75 -7.86
N ILE A 116 -6.96 -2.58 -7.67
CA ILE A 116 -7.42 -2.98 -6.34
C ILE A 116 -7.24 -4.48 -6.18
N LYS A 117 -6.64 -4.89 -5.07
CA LYS A 117 -6.56 -6.30 -4.67
C LYS A 117 -7.21 -6.47 -3.31
N ARG A 118 -8.27 -7.29 -3.28
CA ARG A 118 -8.94 -7.68 -2.02
C ARG A 118 -8.31 -8.91 -1.43
N ARG A 119 -8.11 -8.95 -0.12
CA ARG A 119 -7.63 -10.16 0.55
C ARG A 119 -8.83 -11.04 0.91
N GLU A 120 -9.44 -11.69 -0.07
CA GLU A 120 -10.40 -12.76 0.21
C GLU A 120 -9.66 -13.95 0.85
N ARG A 121 -10.19 -14.48 1.96
CA ARG A 121 -9.72 -15.74 2.52
C ARG A 121 -10.03 -16.83 1.50
N GLN A 122 -9.00 -17.40 0.87
CA GLN A 122 -9.15 -18.65 0.14
C GLN A 122 -9.38 -19.76 1.17
N THR A 123 -10.61 -20.25 1.28
CA THR A 123 -10.96 -21.44 2.05
C THR A 123 -10.65 -22.68 1.20
N GLY A 124 -9.87 -23.63 1.75
CA GLY A 124 -9.54 -24.92 1.11
C GLY A 124 -8.12 -25.01 0.51
N ASN A 125 -7.82 -26.14 -0.16
CA ASN A 125 -6.53 -26.47 -0.81
C ASN A 125 -6.20 -25.59 -2.05
N ALA A 126 -6.84 -24.44 -2.21
CA ALA A 126 -6.58 -23.52 -3.32
C ALA A 126 -5.28 -22.75 -3.05
N GLN A 127 -4.17 -23.36 -3.43
CA GLN A 127 -2.85 -22.73 -3.40
C GLN A 127 -2.72 -21.78 -4.60
N TYR A 128 -2.36 -20.51 -4.35
CA TYR A 128 -1.95 -19.46 -5.31
C TYR A 128 -2.55 -19.56 -6.72
N GLN A 129 -3.88 -19.43 -6.84
CA GLN A 129 -4.48 -19.20 -8.15
C GLN A 129 -4.20 -17.76 -8.62
N LYS A 130 -3.63 -17.62 -9.82
CA LYS A 130 -3.55 -16.34 -10.53
C LYS A 130 -4.96 -15.75 -10.66
N ARG A 131 -5.14 -14.50 -10.26
CA ARG A 131 -6.45 -13.81 -10.26
C ARG A 131 -6.84 -13.29 -11.63
N ALA A 132 -5.85 -13.03 -12.48
CA ALA A 132 -6.00 -12.66 -13.88
C ALA A 132 -4.85 -13.27 -14.70
N ALA A 133 -5.07 -13.44 -16.01
CA ALA A 133 -4.09 -14.02 -16.94
C ALA A 133 -3.61 -12.99 -17.98
N SER A 134 -3.57 -11.71 -17.63
CA SER A 134 -3.22 -10.65 -18.59
C SER A 134 -1.74 -10.70 -19.00
N GLY A 135 -0.86 -11.13 -18.10
CA GLY A 135 0.59 -11.02 -18.27
C GLY A 135 1.08 -9.57 -18.23
N GLU A 136 0.19 -8.61 -17.95
CA GLU A 136 0.49 -7.18 -17.98
C GLU A 136 1.49 -6.85 -16.87
N ARG A 137 2.67 -6.41 -17.27
CA ARG A 137 3.71 -5.91 -16.36
C ARG A 137 4.31 -4.65 -16.93
N PHE A 138 4.74 -3.79 -16.03
CA PHE A 138 5.46 -2.57 -16.38
C PHE A 138 6.72 -2.47 -15.54
N GLU A 139 7.65 -1.67 -16.02
CA GLU A 139 8.92 -1.50 -15.37
C GLU A 139 8.88 -0.29 -14.43
N VAL A 140 9.51 -0.44 -13.27
CA VAL A 140 9.76 0.65 -12.33
C VAL A 140 11.25 0.74 -12.03
N GLN A 141 11.68 1.95 -11.66
CA GLN A 141 13.07 2.21 -11.26
C GLN A 141 13.16 2.37 -9.74
N GLU A 142 14.11 1.67 -9.13
CA GLU A 142 14.52 1.83 -7.74
C GLU A 142 16.04 2.01 -7.71
N GLY A 143 16.50 3.24 -7.48
CA GLY A 143 17.90 3.61 -7.67
C GLY A 143 18.43 3.21 -9.05
N ASN A 144 19.44 2.32 -9.07
CA ASN A 144 20.06 1.83 -10.30
C ASN A 144 19.40 0.55 -10.86
N ALA A 145 18.40 -0.01 -10.17
CA ALA A 145 17.72 -1.24 -10.56
C ALA A 145 16.47 -0.94 -11.39
N ARG A 146 16.24 -1.78 -12.42
CA ARG A 146 15.01 -1.83 -13.21
C ARG A 146 14.26 -3.10 -12.85
N LEU A 147 13.01 -2.95 -12.40
CA LEU A 147 12.22 -3.99 -11.75
C LEU A 147 10.87 -4.14 -12.45
N TRP A 148 10.40 -5.36 -12.65
CA TRP A 148 9.07 -5.62 -13.21
C TRP A 148 8.02 -5.68 -12.11
N VAL A 149 6.92 -4.97 -12.31
CA VAL A 149 5.77 -4.94 -11.41
C VAL A 149 4.52 -5.40 -12.17
N ASN A 150 3.66 -6.16 -11.49
CA ASN A 150 2.36 -6.59 -11.99
C ASN A 150 1.28 -6.30 -10.96
N LEU A 151 0.33 -5.43 -11.31
CA LEU A 151 -0.72 -4.98 -10.39
C LEU A 151 -2.04 -5.76 -10.52
N ARG A 152 -2.14 -6.75 -11.43
CA ARG A 152 -3.39 -7.46 -11.74
C ARG A 152 -3.39 -8.94 -11.41
N ASP A 153 -2.38 -9.67 -11.88
CA ASP A 153 -2.48 -11.13 -12.05
C ASP A 153 -2.17 -11.90 -10.76
N TYR A 154 -1.35 -11.33 -9.88
CA TYR A 154 -0.84 -11.99 -8.68
C TYR A 154 -1.39 -11.35 -7.40
N LEU A 155 -1.24 -12.04 -6.25
CA LEU A 155 -1.56 -11.46 -4.95
C LEU A 155 -0.67 -10.25 -4.67
N ASP A 156 0.65 -10.42 -4.77
CA ASP A 156 1.62 -9.33 -4.59
C ASP A 156 1.92 -8.60 -5.90
N THR A 157 2.59 -7.47 -5.81
CA THR A 157 2.97 -6.65 -6.97
C THR A 157 4.26 -7.14 -7.66
N GLY A 158 5.01 -8.02 -6.99
CA GLY A 158 6.38 -8.40 -7.37
C GLY A 158 7.46 -7.50 -6.78
N LEU A 159 7.10 -6.42 -6.07
CA LEU A 159 8.05 -5.50 -5.43
C LEU A 159 7.56 -5.10 -4.04
N PHE A 160 8.24 -5.62 -3.01
CA PHE A 160 7.99 -5.24 -1.60
C PHE A 160 8.69 -3.92 -1.27
N LEU A 161 7.94 -2.83 -1.15
CA LEU A 161 8.49 -1.48 -1.02
C LEU A 161 9.24 -1.25 0.32
N ASP A 162 8.79 -1.90 1.38
CA ASP A 162 9.37 -1.90 2.72
C ASP A 162 10.78 -2.50 2.76
N HIS A 163 11.08 -3.47 1.88
CA HIS A 163 12.40 -4.09 1.77
C HIS A 163 13.43 -3.26 0.98
N ARG A 164 13.08 -2.05 0.51
CA ARG A 164 13.99 -1.18 -0.24
C ARG A 164 15.33 -0.92 0.46
N PRO A 165 15.40 -0.59 1.77
CA PRO A 165 16.67 -0.33 2.44
C PRO A 165 17.61 -1.55 2.37
N VAL A 166 17.07 -2.75 2.55
CA VAL A 166 17.82 -4.01 2.46
C VAL A 166 18.33 -4.23 1.03
N ARG A 167 17.48 -4.04 0.01
CA ARG A 167 17.90 -4.16 -1.39
C ARG A 167 19.04 -3.20 -1.76
N ARG A 168 18.98 -1.95 -1.28
CA ARG A 168 20.05 -0.96 -1.50
C ARG A 168 21.36 -1.40 -0.84
N MET A 169 21.30 -1.77 0.44
CA MET A 169 22.45 -2.27 1.19
C MET A 169 23.09 -3.49 0.49
N LEU A 170 22.28 -4.46 0.05
CA LEU A 170 22.79 -5.63 -0.68
C LEU A 170 23.46 -5.24 -2.00
N GLY A 171 22.89 -4.27 -2.74
CA GLY A 171 23.47 -3.77 -3.98
C GLY A 171 24.86 -3.17 -3.80
N GLU A 172 25.10 -2.47 -2.69
CA GLU A 172 26.41 -1.93 -2.34
C GLU A 172 27.38 -3.03 -1.89
N MET A 173 26.92 -3.96 -1.04
CA MET A 173 27.75 -5.01 -0.45
C MET A 173 28.17 -6.11 -1.44
N ALA A 174 27.40 -6.31 -2.52
CA ALA A 174 27.60 -7.39 -3.49
C ALA A 174 28.60 -7.05 -4.61
N ILE A 175 29.09 -5.81 -4.70
CA ILE A 175 30.04 -5.40 -5.73
C ILE A 175 31.29 -6.29 -5.68
N GLY A 176 31.63 -6.91 -6.82
CA GLY A 176 32.78 -7.81 -6.94
C GLY A 176 32.64 -9.17 -6.26
N LYS A 177 31.45 -9.54 -5.76
CA LYS A 177 31.22 -10.79 -5.02
C LYS A 177 30.28 -11.74 -5.75
N ARG A 178 30.37 -13.03 -5.41
CA ARG A 178 29.34 -14.02 -5.71
C ARG A 178 28.23 -13.90 -4.67
N PHE A 179 27.04 -13.52 -5.11
CA PHE A 179 25.88 -13.35 -4.25
C PHE A 179 24.87 -14.47 -4.47
N LEU A 180 24.41 -15.09 -3.38
CA LEU A 180 23.35 -16.10 -3.37
C LEU A 180 22.12 -15.51 -2.71
N ASN A 181 20.99 -15.54 -3.41
CA ASN A 181 19.69 -15.15 -2.87
C ASN A 181 18.80 -16.39 -2.83
N LEU A 182 18.48 -16.86 -1.63
CA LEU A 182 17.55 -17.96 -1.41
C LEU A 182 16.15 -17.38 -1.18
N PHE A 183 15.13 -18.00 -1.78
CA PHE A 183 13.73 -17.54 -1.75
C PHE A 183 13.46 -16.24 -2.52
N VAL A 184 13.92 -16.17 -3.77
CA VAL A 184 13.62 -15.05 -4.66
C VAL A 184 12.13 -15.03 -5.05
N THR A 185 11.37 -14.12 -4.47
CA THR A 185 10.02 -13.81 -4.95
C THR A 185 10.15 -12.95 -6.22
N LEU A 186 9.95 -13.59 -7.38
CA LEU A 186 9.91 -13.03 -8.76
C LEU A 186 10.34 -11.56 -8.93
N LEU A 187 11.64 -11.33 -8.95
CA LEU A 187 12.25 -10.17 -9.60
C LEU A 187 13.30 -10.67 -10.59
N ARG A 188 12.96 -10.72 -11.88
CA ARG A 188 13.98 -10.65 -12.93
C ARG A 188 14.56 -9.23 -12.90
N GLN A 189 15.52 -8.98 -12.02
CA GLN A 189 16.29 -7.74 -12.01
C GLN A 189 17.26 -7.78 -13.18
N ARG A 190 17.18 -6.82 -14.09
CA ARG A 190 18.27 -6.56 -15.04
C ARG A 190 19.15 -5.46 -14.45
N TYR A 191 20.25 -5.84 -13.80
CA TYR A 191 21.32 -4.89 -13.54
C TYR A 191 22.06 -4.60 -14.84
N ARG A 192 22.24 -3.31 -15.16
CA ARG A 192 23.11 -2.89 -16.26
C ARG A 192 24.54 -3.21 -15.83
N ARG A 193 25.19 -4.19 -16.48
CA ARG A 193 26.65 -4.35 -16.36
C ARG A 193 27.27 -3.07 -16.94
N ARG A 194 28.08 -2.38 -16.14
CA ARG A 194 29.10 -1.46 -16.67
C ARG A 194 30.28 -2.30 -17.12
#